data_AF-A0A3M2GMF3-F1
#
_entry.id   AF-A0A3M2GMF3-F1
#
_cell.length_a   1.000
_cell.length_b   1.000
_cell.length_c   1.000
_cell.angle_alpha   90.00
_cell.angle_beta   90.00
_cell.angle_gamma   90.00
#
_symmetry.space_group_name_H-M   'P 1'
#
loop_
_entity.id
_entity.type
_entity.pdbx_description
1 polymer ?
#
loop_
_entity_poly.entity_id
_entity_poly.type
_entity_poly.pdbx_seq_one_letter_code
_entity_poly.pdbx_strand_id
1 'polypeptide(L)' 'MHYRYLIIGGGMSGDAAIRGIRQQDKQGSIGLISEEPFPPYNRPPLSKDLWLGKSEEMIWR' A
#
# COMPACT_ATOMS: atom_id res chain seq x y z
N MET A 1 11.44 -15.45 -12.14
CA MET A 1 11.75 -14.10 -11.61
C MET A 1 12.09 -14.26 -10.12
N HIS A 2 13.09 -13.55 -9.60
CA HIS A 2 13.46 -13.58 -8.18
C HIS A 2 13.29 -12.20 -7.56
N TYR A 3 12.58 -12.15 -6.44
CA TYR A 3 12.43 -10.94 -5.62
C TYR A 3 13.32 -11.05 -4.38
N ARG A 4 14.12 -10.02 -4.10
CA ARG A 4 14.91 -9.94 -2.87
C ARG A 4 14.01 -9.76 -1.64
N TYR A 5 12.91 -9.03 -1.81
CA TYR A 5 11.88 -8.86 -0.80
C TYR A 5 10.53 -9.25 -1.40
N LEU A 6 9.81 -10.16 -0.75
CA LEU A 6 8.45 -10.52 -1.11
C LEU A 6 7.51 -10.12 0.02
N ILE A 7 6.53 -9.28 -0.29
CA ILE A 7 5.53 -8.78 0.66
C ILE A 7 4.19 -9.41 0.29
N ILE A 8 3.52 -10.03 1.28
CA ILE A 8 2.18 -10.58 1.11
C ILE A 8 1.20 -9.69 1.87
N GLY A 9 0.27 -9.07 1.13
CA GLY A 9 -0.74 -8.13 1.62
C GLY A 9 -0.49 -6.69 1.17
N GLY A 10 -1.38 -6.16 0.31
CA GLY A 10 -1.34 -4.79 -0.22
C GLY A 10 -1.91 -3.70 0.69
N GLY A 11 -1.99 -3.95 2.01
CA GLY A 11 -2.51 -2.97 2.97
C GLY A 11 -1.47 -1.94 3.43
N MET A 12 -1.88 -1.07 4.38
CA MET A 12 -1.03 0.00 4.93
C MET A 12 0.32 -0.50 5.47
N SER A 13 0.34 -1.68 6.09
CA SER A 13 1.58 -2.27 6.60
C SER A 13 2.55 -2.68 5.48
N GLY A 14 2.02 -3.25 4.38
CA GLY A 14 2.83 -3.63 3.22
C GLY A 14 3.43 -2.42 2.52
N ASP A 15 2.64 -1.38 2.29
CA ASP A 15 3.09 -0.10 1.75
C ASP A 15 4.17 0.57 2.65
N ALA A 16 3.94 0.61 3.97
CA ALA A 16 4.94 1.14 4.90
C ALA A 16 6.25 0.35 4.89
N ALA A 17 6.18 -0.98 4.81
CA ALA A 17 7.36 -1.84 4.70
C ALA A 17 8.13 -1.58 3.39
N ILE A 18 7.44 -1.45 2.26
CA ILE A 18 8.06 -1.11 0.97
C ILE A 18 8.78 0.24 1.06
N ARG A 19 8.13 1.26 1.62
CA ARG A 19 8.74 2.59 1.81
C ARG A 19 9.96 2.53 2.70
N GLY A 20 9.91 1.78 3.80
CA GLY A 20 11.07 1.55 4.68
C GLY A 20 12.22 0.84 3.97
N ILE A 21 11.93 -0.22 3.21
CA ILE A 21 12.94 -0.92 2.40
C ILE A 21 13.56 0.06 1.41
N ARG A 22 12.78 0.89 0.71
CA ARG A 22 13.30 1.84 -0.29
C ARG A 22 14.18 2.94 0.30
N GLN A 23 14.04 3.26 1.58
CA GLN A 23 14.95 4.17 2.27
C GLN A 23 16.34 3.54 2.50
N GLN A 24 16.42 2.22 2.66
CA GLN A 24 17.66 1.49 2.97
C GLN A 24 18.28 0.81 1.74
N ASP A 25 17.45 0.31 0.83
CA ASP A 25 17.81 -0.37 -0.41
C ASP A 25 16.98 0.17 -1.59
N LYS A 26 17.62 1.03 -2.37
CA LYS A 26 17.02 1.70 -3.53
C LYS A 26 16.85 0.77 -4.73
N GLN A 27 17.61 -0.32 -4.82
CA GLN A 27 17.73 -1.13 -6.05
C GLN A 27 17.24 -2.57 -5.88
N GLY A 28 17.14 -3.08 -4.65
CA GLY A 28 16.61 -4.41 -4.38
C GLY A 28 15.23 -4.63 -4.98
N SER A 29 15.04 -5.76 -5.68
CA SER A 29 13.75 -6.12 -6.26
C SER A 29 12.73 -6.40 -5.15
N ILE A 30 11.54 -5.81 -5.28
CA ILE A 30 10.43 -6.00 -4.35
C ILE A 30 9.23 -6.53 -5.14
N GLY A 31 8.66 -7.64 -4.67
CA GLY A 31 7.37 -8.16 -5.13
C GLY A 31 6.31 -7.91 -4.06
N LEU A 32 5.12 -7.46 -4.48
CA LEU A 32 3.94 -7.32 -3.62
C LEU A 32 2.84 -8.21 -4.19
N ILE A 33 2.32 -9.13 -3.38
CA ILE A 33 1.17 -9.97 -3.74
C ILE A 33 0.02 -9.57 -2.83
N SER A 34 -1.13 -9.27 -3.42
CA SER A 34 -2.35 -8.91 -2.73
C SER A 34 -3.53 -9.63 -3.36
N GLU A 35 -4.51 -10.00 -2.55
CA GLU A 35 -5.80 -10.49 -3.04
C GLU A 35 -6.67 -9.35 -3.57
N GLU A 36 -6.54 -8.16 -2.99
CA GLU A 36 -7.28 -6.97 -3.43
C GLU A 36 -6.69 -6.45 -4.76
N PRO A 37 -7.51 -6.20 -5.79
CA PRO A 37 -7.06 -5.71 -7.09
C PRO A 37 -6.80 -4.20 -7.12
N PHE A 38 -6.77 -3.56 -5.94
CA PHE A 38 -6.62 -2.13 -5.77
C PHE A 38 -5.21 -1.78 -5.29
N PRO A 39 -4.68 -0.60 -5.66
CA PRO A 39 -3.46 -0.09 -5.04
C PRO A 39 -3.68 0.15 -3.53
N PRO A 40 -2.60 0.21 -2.71
CA PRO A 40 -2.74 0.49 -1.28
C PRO A 40 -3.56 1.77 -1.02
N TYR A 41 -4.51 1.68 -0.09
CA TYR A 41 -5.39 2.78 0.28
C TYR A 41 -5.59 2.87 1.80
N ASN A 42 -6.00 4.03 2.26
CA ASN A 42 -6.38 4.33 3.63
C ASN A 42 -7.78 3.77 3.90
N ARG A 43 -7.86 2.80 4.81
CA ARG A 43 -9.13 2.26 5.30
C ARG A 43 -9.95 3.22 6.17
N PRO A 44 -9.36 4.09 7.03
CA PRO A 44 -10.16 4.94 7.93
C PRO A 44 -11.12 5.93 7.26
N PRO A 45 -10.78 6.58 6.13
CA PRO A 45 -11.71 7.44 5.39
C PRO A 45 -12.97 6.71 4.90
N LEU A 46 -12.89 5.40 4.64
CA LEU A 46 -13.99 4.62 4.06
C LEU A 46 -15.25 4.57 4.93
N SER A 47 -15.09 4.62 6.25
CA SER A 47 -16.21 4.63 7.21
C SER A 47 -16.49 6.01 7.81
N LYS A 48 -15.79 7.06 7.35
CA LYS A 48 -15.85 8.40 7.94
C LYS A 48 -15.98 9.46 6.85
N ASP A 49 -14.85 9.91 6.33
CA ASP A 49 -14.77 11.06 5.44
C ASP A 49 -15.63 10.93 4.18
N LEU A 50 -15.70 9.73 3.58
CA LEU A 50 -16.57 9.49 2.43
C LEU A 50 -18.05 9.69 2.76
N TRP A 51 -18.47 9.30 3.96
CA TRP A 51 -19.85 9.48 4.43
C TRP A 51 -20.18 10.93 4.79
N LEU A 52 -19.16 11.78 4.89
CA LEU A 52 -19.29 13.23 5.07
C LEU A 52 -19.18 13.99 3.73
N GLY A 53 -19.18 13.27 2.58
CA GLY A 53 -19.13 13.87 1.25
C GLY A 53 -17.75 14.38 0.84
N LYS A 54 -16.67 13.95 1.51
CA LYS A 54 -15.29 14.29 1.08
C LYS A 54 -14.88 13.46 -0.14
N SER A 55 -13.91 13.96 -0.91
CA SER A 55 -13.43 13.34 -2.15
C SER A 55 -12.85 11.95 -1.93
N GLU A 56 -13.14 11.01 -2.83
CA GLU A 56 -12.53 9.68 -2.89
C GLU A 56 -11.01 9.75 -3.07
N GLU A 57 -10.48 10.79 -3.71
CA GLU A 57 -9.05 10.92 -3.99
C GLU A 57 -8.17 10.85 -2.73
N MET A 58 -8.73 11.18 -1.56
CA MET A 58 -8.02 11.14 -0.29
C MET A 58 -7.76 9.72 0.25
N ILE A 59 -8.40 8.70 -0.32
CA ILE A 59 -8.25 7.32 0.17
C ILE A 59 -6.97 6.69 -0.38
N TRP A 60 -6.49 7.10 -1.55
CA TRP A 60 -5.34 6.48 -2.21
C TRP A 60 -4.02 6.86 -1.54
N ARG A 61 -3.02 5.96 -1.61
CA ARG A 61 -1.66 6.18 -1.07
C ARG A 61 -0.59 6.19 -2.16
#